data_AF-A0AAX1DMF7-F1
#
_entry.id   AF-A0AAX1DMF7-F1
#
_cell.length_a   1.000
_cell.length_b   1.000
_cell.length_c   1.000
_cell.angle_alpha   90.00
_cell.angle_beta   90.00
_cell.angle_gamma   90.00
#
_symmetry.space_group_name_H-M   'P 1'
#
loop_
_entity.id
_entity.type
_entity.pdbx_description
1 polymer ?
#
loop_
_entity_poly.entity_id
_entity_poly.type
_entity_poly.pdbx_seq_one_letter_code
_entity_poly.pdbx_strand_id
1 'polypeptide(L)' 'MTPFTDIGAAVEEAAWLAHVHSKPHCVYQRFDGLMEVQPENPDRNPMYTTGMPGVVTTEYRSAA' A
#
# COMPACT_ATOMS: atom_id res chain seq x y z
N MET A 1 -9.06 9.42 3.35
CA MET A 1 -8.33 8.20 3.75
C MET A 1 -7.68 8.45 5.09
N THR A 2 -7.67 7.44 5.95
CA THR A 2 -6.99 7.49 7.25
C THR A 2 -5.48 7.44 7.02
N PRO A 3 -4.70 8.45 7.47
CA PRO A 3 -3.25 8.38 7.41
C PRO A 3 -2.74 7.41 8.48
N PHE A 4 -1.78 6.56 8.12
CA PHE A 4 -1.16 5.60 9.02
C PHE A 4 0.24 6.09 9.40
N THR A 5 0.57 6.11 10.68
CA THR A 5 1.95 6.39 11.13
C THR A 5 2.83 5.14 11.16
N ASP A 6 2.20 3.97 11.21
CA ASP A 6 2.86 2.67 11.19
C ASP A 6 2.70 2.00 9.83
N ILE A 7 3.81 1.54 9.26
CA ILE A 7 3.81 0.87 7.95
C ILE A 7 3.12 -0.49 8.00
N GLY A 8 3.22 -1.23 9.10
CA GLY A 8 2.57 -2.52 9.28
C GLY A 8 1.05 -2.39 9.23
N ALA A 9 0.49 -1.44 9.98
CA ALA A 9 -0.93 -1.14 9.96
C ALA A 9 -1.43 -0.71 8.56
N ALA A 10 -0.63 0.07 7.82
CA ALA A 10 -0.97 0.45 6.44
C ALA A 10 -0.95 -0.76 5.48
N VAL A 11 -0.01 -1.68 5.65
CA VAL A 11 0.08 -2.91 4.86
C VAL A 11 -1.09 -3.86 5.14
N GLU A 12 -1.48 -4.02 6.41
CA GLU A 12 -2.64 -4.83 6.79
C GLU A 12 -3.94 -4.25 6.22
N GLU A 13 -4.12 -2.93 6.30
CA GLU A 13 -5.27 -2.25 5.69
C GLU A 13 -5.28 -2.44 4.17
N ALA A 14 -4.13 -2.29 3.49
CA ALA A 14 -4.04 -2.52 2.05
C ALA A 14 -4.44 -3.95 1.69
N ALA A 15 -3.96 -4.95 2.45
CA ALA A 15 -4.28 -6.36 2.21
C ALA A 15 -5.76 -6.64 2.43
N TRP A 16 -6.35 -6.06 3.48
CA TRP A 16 -7.78 -6.17 3.76
C TRP A 16 -8.63 -5.53 2.65
N LEU A 17 -8.32 -4.30 2.25
CA LEU A 17 -9.03 -3.61 1.16
C LEU A 17 -8.89 -4.35 -0.16
N ALA A 18 -7.71 -4.91 -0.45
CA ALA A 18 -7.51 -5.69 -1.65
C ALA A 18 -8.33 -6.97 -1.68
N HIS A 19 -8.50 -7.62 -0.51
CA HIS A 19 -9.38 -8.76 -0.35
C HIS A 19 -10.86 -8.37 -0.54
N VAL A 20 -11.34 -7.36 0.19
CA VAL A 20 -12.74 -6.89 0.16
C VAL A 20 -13.17 -6.44 -1.23
N HIS A 21 -12.30 -5.69 -1.92
CA HIS A 21 -12.63 -5.13 -3.23
C HIS A 21 -12.16 -5.98 -4.41
N SER A 22 -11.44 -7.09 -4.16
CA SER A 22 -10.81 -7.91 -5.19
C SER A 22 -10.01 -7.09 -6.21
N LYS A 23 -9.33 -6.04 -5.72
CA LYS A 23 -8.53 -5.10 -6.52
C LYS A 23 -7.25 -4.72 -5.78
N PRO A 24 -6.10 -4.56 -6.46
CA PRO A 24 -4.86 -4.15 -5.82
C PRO A 24 -5.01 -2.83 -5.05
N HIS A 25 -4.54 -2.82 -3.81
CA HIS A 25 -4.31 -1.61 -3.04
C HIS A 25 -2.81 -1.48 -2.73
N CYS A 26 -2.35 -0.25 -2.66
CA CYS A 26 -0.95 0.06 -2.48
C CYS A 26 -0.79 1.04 -1.31
N VAL A 27 0.35 0.91 -0.63
CA VAL A 27 0.79 1.84 0.41
C VAL A 27 1.76 2.82 -0.22
N TYR A 28 1.52 4.10 -0.01
CA TYR A 28 2.37 5.19 -0.46
C TYR A 28 2.85 5.99 0.72
N GLN A 29 4.12 6.41 0.70
CA GLN A 29 4.60 7.43 1.61
C GLN A 29 4.03 8.80 1.22
N ARG A 30 3.63 9.57 2.22
CA ARG A 30 3.35 10.99 2.14
C ARG A 30 4.50 11.78 2.79
N PHE A 31 4.41 13.10 2.69
CA PHE A 31 5.24 14.01 3.48
C PHE A 31 5.02 13.75 4.99
N ASP A 32 6.04 14.00 5.79
CA ASP A 32 6.08 13.77 7.25
C ASP A 32 6.06 12.30 7.70
N GLY A 33 6.37 11.35 6.81
CA GLY A 33 6.51 9.94 7.15
C GLY A 33 5.20 9.18 7.34
N LEU A 34 4.07 9.81 7.02
CA LEU A 34 2.75 9.18 7.03
C LEU A 34 2.60 8.25 5.82
N MET A 35 1.87 7.15 6.03
CA MET A 35 1.51 6.18 5.01
C MET A 35 0.05 6.37 4.60
N GLU A 36 -0.21 6.17 3.31
CA GLU A 36 -1.53 6.30 2.70
C GLU A 36 -1.84 5.05 1.89
N VAL A 37 -3.02 4.48 2.12
CA VAL A 37 -3.49 3.29 1.40
C VAL A 37 -4.52 3.73 0.37
N GLN A 38 -4.25 3.43 -0.90
CA GLN A 38 -5.14 3.74 -2.01
C GLN A 38 -4.98 2.69 -3.13
N PRO A 39 -5.91 2.61 -4.10
CA PRO A 39 -5.68 1.82 -5.31
C PRO A 39 -4.39 2.23 -6.01
N GLU A 40 -3.86 1.35 -6.87
CA GLU A 40 -2.67 1.64 -7.65
C GLU A 40 -2.82 2.97 -8.42
N ASN A 41 -1.88 3.88 -8.19
CA ASN A 41 -1.78 5.19 -8.79
C ASN A 41 -0.52 5.24 -9.68
N PRO A 42 -0.66 5.45 -11.00
CA PRO A 42 0.45 5.40 -11.96
C PRO A 42 1.46 6.55 -11.79
N ASP A 43 1.06 7.66 -11.17
CA ASP A 43 1.91 8.84 -10.98
C ASP A 43 2.74 8.79 -9.70
N ARG A 44 2.60 7.72 -8.90
CA ARG A 44 3.28 7.56 -7.61
C ARG A 44 3.95 6.20 -7.54
N ASN A 45 5.14 6.16 -6.94
CA ASN A 45 5.80 4.89 -6.63
C ASN A 45 5.26 4.36 -5.30
N PRO A 46 4.62 3.17 -5.28
CA PRO A 46 4.17 2.56 -4.05
C PRO A 46 5.38 2.06 -3.24
N MET A 47 5.29 2.20 -1.93
CA MET A 47 6.20 1.52 -1.00
C MET A 47 5.88 0.02 -0.89
N TYR A 48 4.60 -0.31 -1.07
CA TYR A 48 4.11 -1.67 -1.00
C TYR A 48 2.89 -1.84 -1.91
N THR A 49 2.81 -2.96 -2.60
CA THR A 49 1.70 -3.31 -3.49
C THR A 49 1.13 -4.65 -3.08
N THR A 50 -0.16 -4.71 -2.78
CA THR A 50 -0.84 -5.99 -2.60
C THR A 50 -1.19 -6.56 -3.97
N GLY A 51 -0.73 -7.77 -4.28
CA GLY A 51 -1.25 -8.53 -5.42
C GLY A 51 -2.66 -9.03 -5.18
N MET A 52 -3.21 -9.78 -6.15
CA MET A 52 -4.47 -10.51 -5.99
C MET A 52 -4.49 -11.32 -4.68
N PRO A 53 -5.67 -11.61 -4.09
CA PRO A 53 -5.78 -12.29 -2.80
C PRO A 53 -4.85 -13.51 -2.70
N GLY A 54 -3.94 -13.50 -1.74
CA GLY A 54 -2.98 -14.59 -1.51
C GLY A 54 -1.61 -14.44 -2.19
N VAL A 55 -1.35 -13.36 -2.93
CA VAL A 55 -0.01 -13.07 -3.50
C VAL A 55 0.50 -11.72 -2.97
N VAL A 56 1.32 -11.79 -1.92
CA VAL A 56 2.08 -10.64 -1.42
C VAL A 56 3.37 -10.54 -2.26
N THR A 57 3.37 -9.69 -3.28
CA THR A 57 4.60 -9.30 -3.97
C THR A 57 5.28 -8.18 -3.18
N THR A 58 6.20 -8.54 -2.29
CA THR A 58 7.04 -7.58 -1.54
C THR A 58 8.19 -7.09 -2.44
N GLU A 59 7.89 -6.36 -3.51
CA GLU A 59 8.94 -5.61 -4.20
C GLU A 59 9.25 -4.33 -3.39
N TYR A 60 10.19 -4.43 -2.45
CA TYR A 60 10.77 -3.25 -1.80
C TYR A 60 11.59 -2.47 -2.83
N ARG A 61 10.97 -1.51 -3.50
CA ARG A 61 11.70 -0.54 -4.33
C ARG A 61 12.13 0.61 -3.42
N SER A 62 13.36 0.50 -2.93
CA SER A 62 14.05 1.60 -2.25
C SER A 62 13.94 2.86 -3.11
N ALA A 63 13.42 3.95 -2.55
CA ALA A 63 13.61 5.28 -3.16
C ALA A 63 15.12 5.56 -3.13
N ALA A 64 15.72 5.69 -4.31
CA ALA A 64 17.11 6.12 -4.48
C ALA A 64 17.19 7.65 -4.45
#